data_AF-A0A3D0PTD6-F1
#
_entry.id   AF-A0A3D0PTD6-F1
#
_cell.length_a   1.000
_cell.length_b   1.000
_cell.length_c   1.000
_cell.angle_alpha   90.00
_cell.angle_beta   90.00
_cell.angle_gamma   90.00
#
_symmetry.space_group_name_H-M   'P 1'
#
loop_
_entity.id
_entity.type
_entity.pdbx_description
1 polymer ?
#
loop_
_entity_poly.entity_id
_entity_poly.type
_entity_poly.pdbx_seq_one_letter_code
_entity_poly.pdbx_strand_id
1 'polypeptide(L)'
;IVRGGSDCFLKKYMNEKWTNRLESRKKQRKAERKENRKGPKNRSQREQRKERLREASLTVEASLSLPLFLFFLFIFLYFIQIFIIQEHIQSAITRMGLDMAKLSYIYDDFTDGADAENFDKTVFEGDLGRNLSEFGLVKINSAMLKLYAQNYLNIDQINKSCIENGYHGISFDNSVLFDEEDAIHIIVRYQIKIPIKLFGVKDIDMVQRVLLRAWTGYTVMSAYSMEEEENGEGMIVYVTKTGSVYHRNRECSHIKLSVRPVTGIPSELRNENGAKYYPCEKCCTGEKDAFLTYYITSDGTRYHKQRDCPKIKRTVLEVKLSEVSGRAPCKRCGN
;
A
#
# COMPACT_ATOMS: atom_id res chain seq x y z
N ILE A 1 115.97 -30.77 38.79
CA ILE A 1 115.08 -29.80 38.11
C ILE A 1 115.69 -29.63 36.72
N VAL A 2 115.16 -30.05 35.58
CA VAL A 2 113.78 -30.37 35.14
C VAL A 2 113.88 -31.35 33.95
N ARG A 3 113.01 -32.37 33.96
CA ARG A 3 112.64 -33.19 32.81
C ARG A 3 111.59 -32.44 32.00
N GLY A 4 111.69 -32.38 30.67
CA GLY A 4 110.59 -31.87 29.86
C GLY A 4 110.95 -31.65 28.39
N GLY A 5 110.81 -32.68 27.56
CA GLY A 5 111.02 -32.57 26.11
C GLY A 5 110.23 -33.56 25.24
N SER A 6 109.72 -34.65 25.79
CA SER A 6 109.05 -35.72 25.03
C SER A 6 107.53 -35.61 24.93
N ASP A 7 106.87 -34.84 25.80
CA ASP A 7 105.39 -34.80 25.90
C ASP A 7 104.70 -33.92 24.85
N CYS A 8 105.41 -32.98 24.22
CA CYS A 8 104.81 -32.07 23.23
C CYS A 8 104.66 -32.72 21.85
N PHE A 9 105.60 -33.57 21.45
CA PHE A 9 105.59 -34.24 20.14
C PHE A 9 104.53 -35.34 20.03
N LEU A 10 104.37 -36.15 21.08
CA LEU A 10 103.34 -37.21 21.14
C LEU A 10 101.92 -36.64 21.13
N LYS A 11 101.68 -35.51 21.81
CA LYS A 11 100.38 -34.82 21.78
C LYS A 11 100.04 -34.27 20.39
N LYS A 12 101.02 -33.71 19.67
CA LYS A 12 100.80 -33.17 18.32
C LYS A 12 100.48 -34.27 17.30
N TYR A 13 101.25 -35.37 17.33
CA TYR A 13 101.06 -36.51 16.43
C TYR A 13 99.74 -37.26 16.68
N MET A 14 99.34 -37.39 17.95
CA MET A 14 98.03 -37.97 18.30
C MET A 14 96.88 -37.07 17.83
N ASN A 15 96.99 -35.75 17.98
CA ASN A 15 95.93 -34.82 17.59
C ASN A 15 95.70 -34.82 16.05
N GLU A 16 96.76 -34.85 15.25
CA GLU A 16 96.66 -35.00 13.78
C GLU A 16 96.05 -36.34 13.34
N LYS A 17 96.37 -37.43 14.02
CA LYS A 17 95.77 -38.74 13.73
C LYS A 17 94.28 -38.78 14.07
N TRP A 18 93.87 -38.11 15.15
CA TRP A 18 92.48 -37.99 15.56
C TRP A 18 91.67 -37.09 14.61
N THR A 19 92.21 -35.95 14.18
CA THR A 19 91.55 -35.05 13.21
C THR A 19 91.36 -35.72 11.85
N ASN A 20 92.39 -36.39 11.33
CA ASN A 20 92.32 -37.12 10.06
C ASN A 20 91.29 -38.27 10.11
N ARG A 21 91.15 -38.96 11.25
CA ARG A 21 90.13 -40.01 11.45
C ARG A 21 88.70 -39.45 11.53
N LEU A 22 88.52 -38.24 12.06
CA LEU A 22 87.22 -37.56 12.08
C LEU A 22 86.81 -37.07 10.70
N GLU A 23 87.75 -36.55 9.91
CA GLU A 23 87.49 -36.11 8.54
C GLU A 23 87.17 -37.28 7.60
N SER A 24 87.87 -38.41 7.71
CA SER A 24 87.57 -39.61 6.92
C SER A 24 86.19 -40.18 7.26
N ARG A 25 85.81 -40.21 8.54
CA ARG A 25 84.44 -40.58 8.97
C ARG A 25 83.37 -39.62 8.47
N LYS A 26 83.65 -38.31 8.43
CA LYS A 26 82.73 -37.31 7.85
C LYS A 26 82.59 -37.51 6.33
N LYS A 27 83.67 -37.85 5.62
CA LYS A 27 83.63 -38.17 4.18
C LYS A 27 82.86 -39.46 3.91
N GLN A 28 83.09 -40.53 4.67
CA GLN A 28 82.33 -41.79 4.58
C GLN A 28 80.82 -41.56 4.83
N ARG A 29 80.45 -40.87 5.91
CA ARG A 29 79.04 -40.53 6.18
C ARG A 29 78.40 -39.67 5.09
N LYS A 30 79.16 -38.78 4.45
CA LYS A 30 78.68 -38.00 3.29
C LYS A 30 78.54 -38.87 2.04
N ALA A 31 79.42 -39.85 1.83
CA ALA A 31 79.34 -40.80 0.73
C ALA A 31 78.14 -41.74 0.90
N GLU A 32 77.97 -42.34 2.07
CA GLU A 32 76.81 -43.18 2.44
C GLU A 32 75.50 -42.40 2.29
N ARG A 33 75.44 -41.14 2.72
CA ARG A 33 74.25 -40.28 2.51
C ARG A 33 73.96 -39.97 1.04
N LYS A 34 74.99 -39.88 0.20
CA LYS A 34 74.84 -39.68 -1.26
C LYS A 34 74.39 -40.97 -1.95
N GLU A 35 74.88 -42.11 -1.48
CA GLU A 35 74.51 -43.44 -2.00
C GLU A 35 73.08 -43.83 -1.60
N ASN A 36 72.68 -43.59 -0.35
CA ASN A 36 71.29 -43.78 0.10
C ASN A 36 70.29 -42.82 -0.58
N ARG A 37 70.76 -41.68 -1.11
CA ARG A 37 69.94 -40.79 -1.96
C ARG A 37 69.78 -41.29 -3.40
N LYS A 38 70.64 -42.22 -3.84
CA LYS A 38 70.64 -42.82 -5.19
C LYS A 38 69.90 -44.15 -5.27
N GLY A 39 69.38 -44.68 -4.15
CA GLY A 39 68.47 -45.81 -4.19
C GLY A 39 67.22 -45.49 -5.04
N PRO A 40 66.69 -46.44 -5.83
CA PRO A 40 65.57 -46.18 -6.73
C PRO A 40 64.37 -45.79 -5.87
N LYS A 41 63.99 -44.51 -5.88
CA LYS A 41 62.68 -44.10 -5.37
C LYS A 41 61.65 -44.73 -6.30
N ASN A 42 61.02 -45.82 -5.86
CA ASN A 42 60.00 -46.56 -6.59
C ASN A 42 59.05 -45.59 -7.31
N ARG A 43 59.23 -45.49 -8.63
CA ARG A 43 58.48 -44.59 -9.51
C ARG A 43 56.97 -44.86 -9.38
N SER A 44 56.60 -46.13 -9.19
CA SER A 44 55.23 -46.58 -8.91
C SER A 44 54.64 -46.02 -7.61
N GLN A 45 55.37 -46.00 -6.50
CA GLN A 45 54.87 -45.44 -5.23
C GLN A 45 54.68 -43.92 -5.33
N ARG A 46 55.51 -43.24 -6.12
CA ARG A 46 55.46 -41.79 -6.33
C ARG A 46 54.32 -41.40 -7.27
N GLU A 47 54.03 -42.23 -8.28
CA GLU A 47 52.89 -42.11 -9.18
C GLU A 47 51.58 -42.43 -8.44
N GLN A 48 51.51 -43.53 -7.69
CA GLN A 48 50.36 -43.87 -6.82
C GLN A 48 50.07 -42.82 -5.74
N ARG A 49 51.09 -42.15 -5.21
CA ARG A 49 50.90 -41.02 -4.27
C ARG A 49 50.38 -39.78 -4.99
N LYS A 50 50.81 -39.52 -6.22
CA LYS A 50 50.28 -38.43 -7.06
C LYS A 50 48.83 -38.67 -7.49
N GLU A 51 48.48 -39.92 -7.82
CA GLU A 51 47.11 -40.31 -8.14
C GLU A 51 46.19 -40.15 -6.93
N ARG A 52 46.57 -40.68 -5.75
CA ARG A 52 45.82 -40.45 -4.51
C ARG A 52 45.68 -38.97 -4.12
N LEU A 53 46.70 -38.16 -4.40
CA LEU A 53 46.63 -36.69 -4.19
C LEU A 53 45.68 -36.01 -5.19
N ARG A 54 45.55 -36.52 -6.42
CA ARG A 54 44.59 -36.02 -7.42
C ARG A 54 43.14 -36.45 -7.11
N GLU A 55 42.96 -37.65 -6.57
CA GLU A 55 41.65 -38.09 -6.09
C GLU A 55 41.19 -37.27 -4.87
N ALA A 56 42.12 -36.96 -3.96
CA ALA A 56 41.84 -36.10 -2.81
C ALA A 56 41.64 -34.62 -3.20
N SER A 57 42.22 -34.12 -4.30
CA SER A 57 41.98 -32.73 -4.72
C SER A 57 40.56 -32.53 -5.25
N LEU A 58 39.98 -33.54 -5.91
CA LEU A 58 38.61 -33.46 -6.45
C LEU A 58 37.56 -33.33 -5.34
N THR A 59 37.76 -34.01 -4.20
CA THR A 59 36.87 -33.89 -3.03
C THR A 59 37.06 -32.57 -2.28
N VAL A 60 38.28 -32.01 -2.25
CA VAL A 60 38.57 -30.69 -1.66
C VAL A 60 37.99 -29.55 -2.52
N GLU A 61 38.10 -29.65 -3.85
CA GLU A 61 37.48 -28.69 -4.77
C GLU A 61 35.95 -28.72 -4.64
N ALA A 62 35.35 -29.92 -4.58
CA ALA A 62 33.91 -30.08 -4.38
C ALA A 62 33.42 -29.57 -3.01
N SER A 63 34.20 -29.78 -1.94
CA SER A 63 33.83 -29.33 -0.58
C SER A 63 33.89 -27.83 -0.40
N LEU A 64 34.65 -27.10 -1.23
CA LEU A 64 34.65 -25.64 -1.31
C LEU A 64 33.58 -25.10 -2.28
N SER A 65 33.37 -25.80 -3.40
CA SER A 65 32.41 -25.35 -4.43
C SER A 65 30.96 -25.48 -3.98
N LEU A 66 30.61 -26.55 -3.28
CA LEU A 66 29.23 -26.80 -2.86
C LEU A 66 28.69 -25.74 -1.87
N PRO A 67 29.40 -25.36 -0.78
CA PRO A 67 28.92 -24.30 0.12
C PRO A 67 28.79 -22.95 -0.56
N LEU A 68 29.70 -22.61 -1.48
CA LEU A 68 29.62 -21.35 -2.25
C LEU A 68 28.39 -21.34 -3.16
N PHE A 69 28.11 -22.46 -3.83
CA PHE A 69 26.92 -22.61 -4.66
C PHE A 69 25.62 -22.54 -3.82
N LEU A 70 25.58 -23.22 -2.67
CA LEU A 70 24.42 -23.16 -1.77
C LEU A 70 24.22 -21.76 -1.21
N PHE A 71 25.29 -21.06 -0.85
CA PHE A 71 25.22 -19.67 -0.39
C PHE A 71 24.63 -18.74 -1.47
N PHE A 72 25.08 -18.89 -2.72
CA PHE A 72 24.49 -18.19 -3.85
C PHE A 72 22.99 -18.51 -4.01
N LEU A 73 22.61 -19.79 -3.93
CA LEU A 73 21.21 -20.22 -4.01
C LEU A 73 20.38 -19.62 -2.87
N PHE A 74 20.88 -19.59 -1.64
CA PHE A 74 20.19 -18.97 -0.51
C PHE A 74 20.01 -17.46 -0.68
N ILE A 75 21.03 -16.74 -1.18
CA ILE A 75 20.89 -15.32 -1.51
C ILE A 75 19.82 -15.13 -2.58
N PHE A 76 19.81 -15.95 -3.61
CA PHE A 76 18.84 -15.87 -4.70
C PHE A 76 17.41 -16.14 -4.22
N LEU A 77 17.19 -17.19 -3.41
CA LEU A 77 15.88 -17.46 -2.80
C LEU A 77 15.44 -16.33 -1.87
N TYR A 78 16.37 -15.78 -1.10
CA TYR A 78 16.08 -14.67 -0.20
C TYR A 78 15.72 -13.39 -0.97
N PHE A 79 16.37 -13.13 -2.10
CA PHE A 79 15.99 -12.06 -3.01
C PHE A 79 14.55 -12.23 -3.53
N ILE A 80 14.15 -13.44 -3.91
CA ILE A 80 12.77 -13.72 -4.30
C ILE A 80 11.79 -13.43 -3.15
N GLN A 81 12.13 -13.80 -1.91
CA GLN A 81 11.29 -13.48 -0.75
C GLN A 81 11.11 -11.97 -0.57
N ILE A 82 12.17 -11.18 -0.74
CA ILE A 82 12.09 -9.71 -0.72
C ILE A 82 11.12 -9.21 -1.80
N PHE A 83 11.23 -9.72 -3.02
CA PHE A 83 10.36 -9.34 -4.13
C PHE A 83 8.88 -9.64 -3.86
N ILE A 84 8.58 -10.82 -3.31
CA ILE A 84 7.21 -11.21 -2.95
C ILE A 84 6.62 -10.25 -1.92
N ILE A 85 7.42 -9.86 -0.91
CA ILE A 85 6.97 -8.93 0.13
C ILE A 85 6.76 -7.53 -0.45
N GLN A 86 7.67 -7.06 -1.30
CA GLN A 86 7.54 -5.77 -1.97
C GLN A 86 6.28 -5.73 -2.85
N GLU A 87 6.02 -6.77 -3.63
CA GLU A 87 4.82 -6.87 -4.47
C GLU A 87 3.55 -6.87 -3.63
N HIS A 88 3.51 -7.67 -2.56
CA HIS A 88 2.36 -7.74 -1.66
C HIS A 88 2.07 -6.39 -0.99
N ILE A 89 3.09 -5.70 -0.48
CA ILE A 89 2.92 -4.35 0.12
C ILE A 89 2.50 -3.34 -0.94
N GLN A 90 3.11 -3.36 -2.13
CA GLN A 90 2.78 -2.43 -3.22
C GLN A 90 1.32 -2.59 -3.66
N SER A 91 0.87 -3.83 -3.84
CA SER A 91 -0.50 -4.17 -4.20
C SER A 91 -1.48 -3.68 -3.14
N ALA A 92 -1.18 -3.94 -1.86
CA ALA A 92 -2.01 -3.50 -0.74
C ALA A 92 -2.15 -1.97 -0.67
N ILE A 93 -1.04 -1.22 -0.73
CA ILE A 93 -1.09 0.25 -0.63
C ILE A 93 -1.77 0.89 -1.84
N THR A 94 -1.65 0.26 -3.02
CA THR A 94 -2.31 0.74 -4.24
C THR A 94 -3.82 0.57 -4.12
N ARG A 95 -4.30 -0.59 -3.66
CA ARG A 95 -5.73 -0.82 -3.43
C ARG A 95 -6.27 0.10 -2.35
N MET A 96 -5.55 0.24 -1.24
CA MET A 96 -5.89 1.16 -0.16
C MET A 96 -6.01 2.61 -0.66
N GLY A 97 -5.05 3.07 -1.45
CA GLY A 97 -5.07 4.42 -2.01
C GLY A 97 -6.20 4.64 -3.01
N LEU A 98 -6.53 3.63 -3.84
CA LEU A 98 -7.67 3.71 -4.76
C LEU A 98 -9.00 3.82 -4.01
N ASP A 99 -9.14 3.08 -2.91
CA ASP A 99 -10.33 3.11 -2.07
C ASP A 99 -10.48 4.46 -1.35
N MET A 100 -9.37 5.06 -0.89
CA MET A 100 -9.34 6.43 -0.40
C MET A 100 -9.67 7.47 -1.49
N ALA A 101 -9.20 7.25 -2.72
CA ALA A 101 -9.50 8.15 -3.83
C ALA A 101 -10.98 8.12 -4.20
N LYS A 102 -11.65 6.97 -4.13
CA LYS A 102 -13.11 6.88 -4.33
C LYS A 102 -13.88 7.54 -3.18
N LEU A 103 -13.36 7.45 -1.96
CA LEU A 103 -14.01 8.03 -0.78
C LEU A 103 -14.10 9.55 -0.85
N SER A 104 -13.12 10.21 -1.48
CA SER A 104 -13.14 11.66 -1.65
C SER A 104 -14.37 12.17 -2.40
N TYR A 105 -14.86 11.39 -3.37
CA TYR A 105 -16.06 11.73 -4.15
C TYR A 105 -17.27 11.95 -3.24
N ILE A 106 -17.44 11.10 -2.21
CA ILE A 106 -18.57 11.21 -1.29
C ILE A 106 -18.44 12.46 -0.44
N TYR A 107 -17.27 12.70 0.14
CA TYR A 107 -17.13 13.85 1.02
C TYR A 107 -17.17 15.19 0.27
N ASP A 108 -16.84 15.20 -1.02
CA ASP A 108 -16.98 16.37 -1.89
C ASP A 108 -18.45 16.61 -2.31
N ASP A 109 -19.19 15.55 -2.69
CA ASP A 109 -20.59 15.65 -3.16
C ASP A 109 -21.62 15.80 -2.01
N PHE A 110 -21.28 15.35 -0.79
CA PHE A 110 -22.15 15.39 0.40
C PHE A 110 -21.58 16.33 1.48
N THR A 111 -21.89 17.61 1.38
CA THR A 111 -21.48 18.65 2.36
C THR A 111 -22.18 18.55 3.72
N ASP A 112 -23.31 17.83 3.80
CA ASP A 112 -24.07 17.61 5.04
C ASP A 112 -23.90 16.16 5.53
N GLY A 113 -23.44 15.99 6.77
CA GLY A 113 -23.14 14.67 7.35
C GLY A 113 -24.33 13.70 7.42
N ALA A 114 -25.56 14.21 7.35
CA ALA A 114 -26.78 13.39 7.31
C ALA A 114 -27.06 12.78 5.93
N ASP A 115 -26.58 13.39 4.84
CA ASP A 115 -26.74 12.85 3.48
C ASP A 115 -25.66 11.80 3.16
N ALA A 116 -24.47 11.95 3.76
CA ALA A 116 -23.39 10.96 3.67
C ALA A 116 -23.77 9.61 4.31
N GLU A 117 -24.62 9.59 5.33
CA GLU A 117 -25.11 8.35 5.96
C GLU A 117 -26.11 7.58 5.07
N ASN A 118 -26.88 8.29 4.24
CA ASN A 118 -27.86 7.70 3.32
C ASN A 118 -27.24 7.26 1.98
N PHE A 119 -25.94 7.50 1.78
CA PHE A 119 -25.24 7.07 0.58
C PHE A 119 -25.22 5.55 0.47
N ASP A 120 -25.41 5.03 -0.74
CA ASP A 120 -25.34 3.60 -1.03
C ASP A 120 -23.89 3.10 -0.94
N LYS A 121 -23.49 2.70 0.28
CA LYS A 121 -22.14 2.20 0.59
C LYS A 121 -21.77 0.91 -0.15
N THR A 122 -22.72 0.28 -0.85
CA THR A 122 -22.46 -0.91 -1.67
C THR A 122 -21.69 -0.61 -2.96
N VAL A 123 -21.61 0.67 -3.37
CA VAL A 123 -20.73 1.14 -4.46
C VAL A 123 -19.26 0.90 -4.12
N PHE A 124 -18.91 0.85 -2.84
CA PHE A 124 -17.59 0.43 -2.41
C PHE A 124 -17.53 -1.08 -2.29
N GLU A 125 -16.73 -1.71 -3.14
CA GLU A 125 -16.40 -3.12 -3.00
C GLU A 125 -15.59 -3.36 -1.71
N GLY A 126 -15.97 -4.35 -0.90
CA GLY A 126 -15.14 -4.83 0.22
C GLY A 126 -15.29 -4.07 1.55
N ASP A 127 -14.23 -4.10 2.37
CA ASP A 127 -14.22 -3.63 3.77
C ASP A 127 -14.32 -2.10 3.96
N LEU A 128 -14.24 -1.33 2.87
CA LEU A 128 -14.36 0.13 2.90
C LEU A 128 -15.77 0.57 3.35
N GLY A 129 -16.83 -0.14 2.95
CA GLY A 129 -18.22 0.19 3.32
C GLY A 129 -18.53 0.05 4.82
N ARG A 130 -17.78 -0.80 5.55
CA ARG A 130 -17.97 -1.02 7.01
C ARG A 130 -17.26 0.01 7.87
N ASN A 131 -16.13 0.54 7.41
CA ASN A 131 -15.28 1.46 8.19
C ASN A 131 -15.44 2.93 7.78
N LEU A 132 -16.34 3.24 6.83
CA LEU A 132 -16.58 4.59 6.30
C LEU A 132 -16.85 5.65 7.39
N SER A 133 -17.50 5.27 8.49
CA SER A 133 -17.79 6.18 9.61
C SER A 133 -16.55 6.61 10.40
N GLU A 134 -15.46 5.83 10.38
CA GLU A 134 -14.18 6.20 11.01
C GLU A 134 -13.35 7.16 10.15
N PHE A 135 -13.62 7.22 8.84
CA PHE A 135 -12.95 8.10 7.90
C PHE A 135 -13.57 9.50 7.79
N GLY A 136 -14.65 9.76 8.53
CA GLY A 136 -15.32 11.06 8.53
C GLY A 136 -14.40 12.18 9.01
N LEU A 137 -14.06 13.10 8.10
CA LEU A 137 -13.48 14.46 8.31
C LEU A 137 -12.24 14.61 9.20
N VAL A 138 -11.75 13.55 9.84
CA VAL A 138 -10.54 13.62 10.66
C VAL A 138 -9.35 13.56 9.72
N LYS A 139 -8.45 14.54 9.84
CA LYS A 139 -7.11 14.52 9.25
C LYS A 139 -6.49 13.14 9.49
N ILE A 140 -6.54 12.28 8.47
CA ILE A 140 -6.08 10.91 8.56
C ILE A 140 -4.59 10.98 8.86
N ASN A 141 -4.20 10.61 10.08
CA ASN A 141 -2.82 10.59 10.51
C ASN A 141 -2.17 9.25 10.14
N SER A 142 -0.86 9.16 10.30
CA SER A 142 -0.10 7.95 9.97
C SER A 142 -0.52 6.71 10.78
N ALA A 143 -1.02 6.90 12.00
CA ALA A 143 -1.54 5.82 12.83
C ALA A 143 -2.85 5.25 12.26
N MET A 144 -3.76 6.10 11.80
CA MET A 144 -5.01 5.68 11.17
C MET A 144 -4.74 4.97 9.83
N LEU A 145 -3.83 5.49 9.01
CA LEU A 145 -3.35 4.80 7.81
C LEU A 145 -2.83 3.40 8.11
N LYS A 146 -2.04 3.27 9.17
CA LYS A 146 -1.54 1.98 9.63
C LYS A 146 -2.63 1.07 10.18
N LEU A 147 -3.68 1.58 10.81
CA LEU A 147 -4.81 0.72 11.20
C LEU A 147 -5.55 0.23 9.96
N TYR A 148 -5.83 1.13 9.02
CA TYR A 148 -6.57 0.78 7.82
C TYR A 148 -5.83 -0.17 6.88
N ALA A 149 -4.50 -0.06 6.80
CA ALA A 149 -3.68 -0.96 5.99
C ALA A 149 -3.82 -2.44 6.41
N GLN A 150 -4.29 -2.73 7.63
CA GLN A 150 -4.57 -4.09 8.10
C GLN A 150 -5.63 -4.80 7.26
N ASN A 151 -6.57 -4.07 6.66
CA ASN A 151 -7.61 -4.64 5.81
C ASN A 151 -7.07 -5.12 4.45
N TYR A 152 -5.90 -4.63 4.04
CA TYR A 152 -5.28 -4.93 2.74
C TYR A 152 -4.05 -5.81 2.86
N LEU A 153 -3.42 -5.83 4.04
CA LEU A 153 -2.19 -6.53 4.31
C LEU A 153 -2.46 -7.84 5.05
N ASN A 154 -1.94 -8.96 4.52
CA ASN A 154 -1.87 -10.20 5.28
C ASN A 154 -0.85 -10.10 6.43
N ILE A 155 -1.34 -9.72 7.62
CA ILE A 155 -0.52 -9.51 8.82
C ILE A 155 0.26 -10.77 9.21
N ASP A 156 -0.34 -11.96 9.10
CA ASP A 156 0.31 -13.23 9.42
C ASP A 156 1.48 -13.51 8.50
N GLN A 157 1.32 -13.25 7.20
CA GLN A 157 2.41 -13.38 6.22
C GLN A 157 3.53 -12.37 6.50
N ILE A 158 3.18 -11.12 6.81
CA ILE A 158 4.15 -10.05 7.11
C ILE A 158 4.93 -10.36 8.39
N ASN A 159 4.27 -10.84 9.44
CA ASN A 159 4.93 -11.17 10.71
C ASN A 159 5.89 -12.36 10.58
N LYS A 160 5.68 -13.24 9.59
CA LYS A 160 6.57 -14.37 9.25
C LYS A 160 7.62 -14.02 8.19
N SER A 161 7.62 -12.77 7.71
CA SER A 161 8.47 -12.32 6.61
C SER A 161 9.86 -11.85 7.07
N CYS A 162 10.67 -11.36 6.14
CA CYS A 162 11.98 -10.77 6.45
C CYS A 162 11.92 -9.32 6.93
N ILE A 163 10.73 -8.74 7.15
CA ILE A 163 10.57 -7.40 7.70
C ILE A 163 10.92 -7.37 9.19
N GLU A 164 11.72 -6.40 9.60
CA GLU A 164 12.01 -6.16 11.00
C GLU A 164 10.73 -5.83 11.79
N ASN A 165 10.51 -6.54 12.89
CA ASN A 165 9.33 -6.40 13.76
C ASN A 165 7.99 -6.62 13.04
N GLY A 166 8.01 -7.32 11.89
CA GLY A 166 6.82 -7.66 11.13
C GLY A 166 5.97 -6.43 10.82
N TYR A 167 4.66 -6.53 11.08
CA TYR A 167 3.73 -5.43 10.84
C TYR A 167 4.04 -4.18 11.68
N HIS A 168 4.53 -4.37 12.90
CA HIS A 168 4.85 -3.25 13.78
C HIS A 168 6.00 -2.39 13.22
N GLY A 169 6.93 -2.97 12.47
CA GLY A 169 8.02 -2.24 11.82
C GLY A 169 7.64 -1.46 10.57
N ILE A 170 6.41 -1.59 10.08
CA ILE A 170 5.90 -0.81 8.95
C ILE A 170 5.43 0.57 9.43
N SER A 171 5.94 1.65 8.85
CA SER A 171 5.59 3.04 9.17
C SER A 171 4.96 3.74 7.97
N PHE A 172 3.99 4.61 8.25
CA PHE A 172 3.29 5.45 7.28
C PHE A 172 3.52 6.96 7.52
N ASP A 173 4.50 7.34 8.35
CA ASP A 173 4.62 8.69 8.95
C ASP A 173 4.82 9.85 7.98
N ASN A 174 5.20 9.59 6.73
CA ASN A 174 5.34 10.63 5.71
C ASN A 174 4.25 10.59 4.63
N SER A 175 3.18 9.84 4.86
CA SER A 175 2.04 9.86 3.96
C SER A 175 1.28 11.17 4.10
N VAL A 176 0.85 11.73 2.98
CA VAL A 176 0.01 12.93 2.90
C VAL A 176 -1.24 12.55 2.13
N LEU A 177 -2.40 12.91 2.67
CA LEU A 177 -3.68 12.64 2.04
C LEU A 177 -4.39 13.97 1.82
N PHE A 178 -4.95 14.15 0.62
CA PHE A 178 -5.67 15.34 0.21
C PHE A 178 -4.83 16.60 0.40
N ASP A 179 -3.68 16.65 -0.28
CA ASP A 179 -2.88 17.88 -0.36
C ASP A 179 -3.60 18.96 -1.22
N GLU A 180 -2.93 20.10 -1.46
CA GLU A 180 -3.51 21.23 -2.20
C GLU A 180 -3.96 20.88 -3.63
N GLU A 181 -3.50 19.76 -4.20
CA GLU A 181 -3.88 19.29 -5.53
C GLU A 181 -4.86 18.11 -5.50
N ASP A 182 -5.49 17.84 -4.35
CA ASP A 182 -6.28 16.64 -4.08
C ASP A 182 -5.48 15.35 -4.29
N ALA A 183 -4.18 15.35 -4.01
CA ALA A 183 -3.36 14.16 -4.14
C ALA A 183 -3.36 13.30 -2.87
N ILE A 184 -3.34 11.99 -3.09
CA ILE A 184 -3.20 10.94 -2.09
C ILE A 184 -1.80 10.35 -2.27
N HIS A 185 -0.89 10.69 -1.35
CA HIS A 185 0.48 10.22 -1.32
C HIS A 185 0.70 9.29 -0.12
N ILE A 186 0.65 7.98 -0.37
CA ILE A 186 0.91 6.97 0.66
C ILE A 186 2.38 6.57 0.58
N ILE A 187 3.11 6.72 1.69
CA ILE A 187 4.53 6.36 1.81
C ILE A 187 4.68 5.32 2.91
N VAL A 188 5.22 4.16 2.54
CA VAL A 188 5.48 3.05 3.45
C VAL A 188 6.98 2.89 3.64
N ARG A 189 7.41 2.81 4.89
CA ARG A 189 8.79 2.53 5.29
C ARG A 189 8.87 1.29 6.15
N TYR A 190 9.87 0.47 5.90
CA TYR A 190 10.19 -0.70 6.71
C TYR A 190 11.65 -1.11 6.47
N GLN A 191 12.18 -1.98 7.33
CA GLN A 191 13.54 -2.49 7.21
C GLN A 191 13.52 -4.00 6.97
N ILE A 192 14.37 -4.49 6.07
CA ILE A 192 14.53 -5.91 5.77
C ILE A 192 15.74 -6.46 6.51
N LYS A 193 15.51 -7.51 7.31
CA LYS A 193 16.52 -8.21 8.12
C LYS A 193 17.37 -9.16 7.28
N ILE A 194 18.64 -8.82 7.07
CA ILE A 194 19.53 -9.71 6.33
C ILE A 194 19.87 -10.93 7.22
N PRO A 195 19.61 -12.16 6.77
CA PRO A 195 19.76 -13.36 7.59
C PRO A 195 21.23 -13.63 7.94
N ILE A 196 22.16 -13.18 7.09
CA ILE A 196 23.60 -13.43 7.24
C ILE A 196 24.34 -12.08 7.20
N LYS A 197 24.75 -11.59 8.38
CA LYS A 197 25.53 -10.35 8.53
C LYS A 197 27.03 -10.56 8.27
N LEU A 198 27.37 -11.11 7.11
CA LEU A 198 28.77 -11.24 6.68
C LEU A 198 29.35 -9.86 6.38
N PHE A 199 30.59 -9.60 6.76
CA PHE A 199 31.32 -8.36 6.46
C PHE A 199 30.67 -7.05 6.95
N GLY A 200 29.84 -7.10 7.99
CA GLY A 200 29.24 -5.90 8.58
C GLY A 200 28.10 -5.28 7.75
N VAL A 201 27.51 -6.04 6.83
CA VAL A 201 26.35 -5.59 6.06
C VAL A 201 25.18 -5.32 7.01
N LYS A 202 24.63 -4.11 6.92
CA LYS A 202 23.47 -3.66 7.70
C LYS A 202 22.17 -4.07 7.02
N ASP A 203 21.11 -4.09 7.80
CA ASP A 203 19.75 -4.33 7.32
C ASP A 203 19.35 -3.27 6.26
N ILE A 204 18.43 -3.63 5.37
CA ILE A 204 18.12 -2.82 4.17
C ILE A 204 16.87 -1.98 4.43
N ASP A 205 17.01 -0.66 4.35
CA ASP A 205 15.88 0.26 4.43
C ASP A 205 15.08 0.24 3.12
N MET A 206 13.78 0.02 3.25
CA MET A 206 12.84 -0.04 2.14
C MET A 206 11.86 1.11 2.20
N VAL A 207 11.60 1.70 1.03
CA VAL A 207 10.58 2.73 0.84
C VAL A 207 9.71 2.32 -0.34
N GLN A 208 8.41 2.31 -0.15
CA GLN A 208 7.42 2.13 -1.22
C GLN A 208 6.44 3.29 -1.19
N ARG A 209 5.99 3.71 -2.38
CA ARG A 209 5.09 4.85 -2.52
C ARG A 209 3.99 4.57 -3.53
N VAL A 210 2.84 5.19 -3.28
CA VAL A 210 1.79 5.37 -4.27
C VAL A 210 1.39 6.84 -4.29
N LEU A 211 1.19 7.39 -5.47
CA LEU A 211 0.64 8.72 -5.68
C LEU A 211 -0.60 8.56 -6.55
N LEU A 212 -1.74 8.96 -6.02
CA LEU A 212 -3.03 8.91 -6.68
C LEU A 212 -3.67 10.28 -6.58
N ARG A 213 -4.57 10.60 -7.51
CA ARG A 213 -5.41 11.77 -7.40
C ARG A 213 -6.77 11.34 -6.85
N ALA A 214 -7.32 12.12 -5.93
CA ALA A 214 -8.65 11.92 -5.42
C ALA A 214 -9.68 12.00 -6.57
N TRP A 215 -10.77 11.23 -6.48
CA TRP A 215 -11.83 11.26 -7.48
C TRP A 215 -12.86 12.33 -7.12
N THR A 216 -12.43 13.57 -6.99
CA THR A 216 -13.30 14.75 -6.79
C THR A 216 -13.94 15.24 -8.09
N GLY A 217 -13.62 14.59 -9.22
CA GLY A 217 -14.01 15.07 -10.54
C GLY A 217 -13.33 16.40 -10.88
N TYR A 218 -13.61 16.94 -12.06
CA TYR A 218 -13.49 18.39 -12.23
C TYR A 218 -14.78 18.95 -11.66
N THR A 219 -14.71 19.75 -10.60
CA THR A 219 -15.68 20.81 -10.47
C THR A 219 -15.53 21.61 -11.75
N VAL A 220 -16.43 21.38 -12.71
CA VAL A 220 -16.65 22.35 -13.75
C VAL A 220 -17.13 23.53 -12.95
N MET A 221 -16.21 24.43 -12.61
CA MET A 221 -16.57 25.77 -12.24
C MET A 221 -17.60 26.13 -13.29
N SER A 222 -18.84 26.36 -12.86
CA SER A 222 -19.80 27.07 -13.69
C SER A 222 -18.97 28.11 -14.43
N ALA A 223 -19.00 28.13 -15.77
CA ALA A 223 -18.22 29.07 -16.56
C ALA A 223 -18.49 30.55 -16.19
N TYR A 224 -19.38 30.76 -15.23
CA TYR A 224 -19.61 31.92 -14.43
C TYR A 224 -19.16 31.62 -12.98
N SER A 225 -17.85 31.68 -12.70
CA SER A 225 -17.45 32.15 -11.39
C SER A 225 -17.74 33.63 -11.42
N MET A 226 -18.81 34.01 -10.73
CA MET A 226 -19.04 35.40 -10.41
C MET A 226 -17.86 35.80 -9.53
N GLU A 227 -16.94 36.59 -10.09
CA GLU A 227 -16.36 37.68 -9.31
C GLU A 227 -17.53 38.31 -8.57
N GLU A 228 -17.42 38.42 -7.25
CA GLU A 228 -18.41 39.10 -6.41
C GLU A 228 -18.46 40.58 -6.85
N GLU A 229 -19.16 40.87 -7.93
CA GLU A 229 -19.67 42.19 -8.19
C GLU A 229 -20.79 42.40 -7.17
N GLU A 230 -20.49 43.25 -6.18
CA GLU A 230 -21.34 43.77 -5.10
C GLU A 230 -22.70 44.32 -5.55
N ASN A 231 -23.02 44.29 -6.83
CA ASN A 231 -24.31 44.71 -7.37
C ASN A 231 -25.07 43.46 -7.82
N GLY A 232 -26.13 43.12 -7.09
CA GLY A 232 -26.97 41.92 -7.26
C GLY A 232 -27.71 41.75 -8.61
N GLU A 233 -27.16 42.27 -9.71
CA GLU A 233 -27.65 42.15 -11.08
C GLU A 233 -27.30 40.80 -11.73
N GLY A 234 -26.26 40.11 -11.23
CA GLY A 234 -25.79 38.82 -11.75
C GLY A 234 -26.35 37.56 -11.06
N MET A 235 -27.12 37.69 -9.97
CA MET A 235 -27.54 36.54 -9.15
C MET A 235 -28.43 35.57 -9.94
N ILE A 236 -28.02 34.29 -10.05
CA ILE A 236 -28.84 33.22 -10.64
C ILE A 236 -29.87 32.75 -9.62
N VAL A 237 -31.11 32.59 -10.07
CA VAL A 237 -32.21 32.03 -9.28
C VAL A 237 -32.94 30.93 -10.03
N TYR A 238 -33.58 30.04 -9.28
CA TYR A 238 -34.30 28.89 -9.78
C TYR A 238 -35.81 29.17 -9.80
N VAL A 239 -36.43 28.95 -10.95
CA VAL A 239 -37.88 29.09 -11.13
C VAL A 239 -38.46 27.81 -11.69
N THR A 240 -39.67 27.46 -11.28
CA THR A 240 -40.38 26.33 -11.88
C THR A 240 -41.30 26.86 -12.98
N LYS A 241 -41.47 26.10 -14.07
CA LYS A 241 -42.27 26.51 -15.24
C LYS A 241 -43.68 27.02 -14.88
N THR A 242 -44.27 26.47 -13.83
CA THR A 242 -45.62 26.83 -13.34
C THR A 242 -45.61 27.57 -12.00
N GLY A 243 -44.45 27.89 -11.43
CA GLY A 243 -44.33 28.53 -10.11
C GLY A 243 -44.45 30.05 -10.19
N SER A 244 -45.01 30.64 -9.13
CA SER A 244 -45.14 32.09 -8.95
C SER A 244 -44.01 32.72 -8.15
N VAL A 245 -43.10 31.91 -7.62
CA VAL A 245 -41.97 32.35 -6.78
C VAL A 245 -40.64 31.93 -7.39
N TYR A 246 -39.57 32.67 -7.07
CA TYR A 246 -38.20 32.26 -7.35
C TYR A 246 -37.54 31.70 -6.10
N HIS A 247 -36.51 30.88 -6.30
CA HIS A 247 -35.76 30.21 -5.24
C HIS A 247 -34.27 30.49 -5.43
N ARG A 248 -33.51 30.72 -4.35
CA ARG A 248 -32.05 30.84 -4.44
C ARG A 248 -31.33 29.50 -4.22
N ASN A 249 -32.02 28.54 -3.62
CA ASN A 249 -31.51 27.19 -3.42
C ASN A 249 -32.27 26.20 -4.32
N ARG A 250 -31.53 25.48 -5.18
CA ARG A 250 -32.05 24.42 -6.09
C ARG A 250 -32.64 23.24 -5.32
N GLU A 251 -32.10 22.97 -4.15
CA GLU A 251 -32.46 21.88 -3.24
C GLU A 251 -33.63 22.25 -2.32
N CYS A 252 -34.24 23.43 -2.51
CA CYS A 252 -35.43 23.81 -1.75
C CYS A 252 -36.54 22.76 -1.92
N SER A 253 -37.10 22.30 -0.81
CA SER A 253 -38.20 21.30 -0.79
C SER A 253 -39.44 21.73 -1.60
N HIS A 254 -39.63 23.03 -1.79
CA HIS A 254 -40.70 23.59 -2.65
C HIS A 254 -40.43 23.42 -4.15
N ILE A 255 -39.22 22.99 -4.54
CA ILE A 255 -38.86 22.61 -5.91
C ILE A 255 -38.60 21.10 -5.96
N LYS A 256 -37.64 20.62 -5.16
CA LYS A 256 -37.23 19.21 -5.08
C LYS A 256 -38.05 18.50 -3.99
N LEU A 257 -39.14 17.85 -4.42
CA LEU A 257 -40.01 17.13 -3.49
C LEU A 257 -39.33 15.83 -3.03
N SER A 258 -39.38 15.55 -1.73
CA SER A 258 -39.06 14.22 -1.21
C SER A 258 -40.16 13.25 -1.60
N VAL A 259 -39.82 12.24 -2.39
CA VAL A 259 -40.74 11.24 -2.94
C VAL A 259 -40.32 9.86 -2.44
N ARG A 260 -41.21 9.14 -1.76
CA ARG A 260 -40.95 7.80 -1.26
C ARG A 260 -41.97 6.78 -1.77
N PRO A 261 -41.55 5.52 -2.00
CA PRO A 261 -42.46 4.44 -2.37
C PRO A 261 -43.24 3.93 -1.16
N VAL A 262 -44.47 3.47 -1.40
CA VAL A 262 -45.35 2.80 -0.44
C VAL A 262 -46.06 1.64 -1.12
N THR A 263 -46.13 0.50 -0.45
CA THR A 263 -46.85 -0.67 -0.97
C THR A 263 -48.33 -0.58 -0.59
N GLY A 264 -49.19 -0.70 -1.59
CA GLY A 264 -50.64 -0.62 -1.42
C GLY A 264 -51.18 0.79 -1.27
N ILE A 265 -52.51 0.90 -1.21
CA ILE A 265 -53.21 2.19 -1.18
C ILE A 265 -52.93 2.86 0.17
N PRO A 266 -52.39 4.09 0.21
CA PRO A 266 -51.95 4.76 1.43
C PRO A 266 -53.12 5.38 2.23
N SER A 267 -54.16 4.59 2.52
CA SER A 267 -55.38 5.02 3.22
C SER A 267 -55.10 5.45 4.67
N GLU A 268 -54.15 4.77 5.34
CA GLU A 268 -53.79 5.02 6.74
C GLU A 268 -52.65 6.03 6.92
N LEU A 269 -51.93 6.37 5.84
CA LEU A 269 -50.82 7.31 5.92
C LEU A 269 -51.31 8.76 5.88
N ARG A 270 -50.57 9.63 6.55
CA ARG A 270 -50.78 11.08 6.54
C ARG A 270 -49.51 11.79 6.09
N ASN A 271 -49.66 12.99 5.54
CA ASN A 271 -48.54 13.87 5.24
C ASN A 271 -48.05 14.58 6.53
N GLU A 272 -46.95 15.33 6.46
CA GLU A 272 -46.38 16.02 7.62
C GLU A 272 -47.36 17.00 8.30
N ASN A 273 -48.35 17.48 7.54
CA ASN A 273 -49.41 18.37 8.00
C ASN A 273 -50.70 17.63 8.42
N GLY A 274 -50.66 16.29 8.54
CA GLY A 274 -51.80 15.47 8.99
C GLY A 274 -52.88 15.20 7.94
N ALA A 275 -52.69 15.60 6.69
CA ALA A 275 -53.67 15.40 5.62
C ALA A 275 -53.62 13.98 5.01
N LYS A 276 -54.76 13.53 4.48
CA LYS A 276 -54.90 12.24 3.77
C LYS A 276 -54.36 12.32 2.35
N TYR A 277 -53.94 11.16 1.82
CA TYR A 277 -53.51 11.02 0.42
C TYR A 277 -54.65 10.55 -0.48
N TYR A 278 -54.90 11.30 -1.56
CA TYR A 278 -55.90 11.00 -2.58
C TYR A 278 -55.26 10.54 -3.89
N PRO A 279 -55.97 9.79 -4.75
CA PRO A 279 -55.40 9.40 -6.04
C PRO A 279 -55.05 10.62 -6.90
N CYS A 280 -53.91 10.54 -7.59
CA CYS A 280 -53.57 11.52 -8.60
C CYS A 280 -54.48 11.37 -9.83
N GLU A 281 -55.13 12.46 -10.23
CA GLU A 281 -56.01 12.53 -11.41
C GLU A 281 -55.33 12.18 -12.73
N LYS A 282 -53.99 12.26 -12.81
CA LYS A 282 -53.23 11.99 -14.05
C LYS A 282 -52.74 10.56 -14.15
N CYS A 283 -52.03 10.07 -13.12
CA CYS A 283 -51.39 8.74 -13.20
C CYS A 283 -52.20 7.63 -12.51
N CYS A 284 -53.26 7.97 -11.78
CA CYS A 284 -54.12 6.99 -11.11
C CYS A 284 -55.49 6.86 -11.81
N THR A 285 -55.52 6.96 -13.14
CA THR A 285 -56.71 6.72 -13.97
C THR A 285 -56.85 5.21 -14.22
N GLY A 286 -57.76 4.54 -13.51
CA GLY A 286 -58.02 3.10 -13.65
C GLY A 286 -58.25 2.42 -12.31
N GLU A 287 -58.36 1.09 -12.33
CA GLU A 287 -58.60 0.31 -11.11
C GLU A 287 -57.49 0.49 -10.07
N LYS A 288 -57.92 0.47 -8.80
CA LYS A 288 -57.04 0.58 -7.64
C LYS A 288 -56.55 -0.81 -7.30
N ASP A 289 -55.25 -1.01 -7.45
CA ASP A 289 -54.60 -2.26 -7.05
C ASP A 289 -54.02 -2.09 -5.63
N ALA A 290 -54.38 -3.02 -4.74
CA ALA A 290 -53.95 -3.05 -3.35
C ALA A 290 -52.50 -3.57 -3.17
N PHE A 291 -51.92 -4.21 -4.19
CA PHE A 291 -50.58 -4.80 -4.15
C PHE A 291 -49.53 -3.98 -4.92
N LEU A 292 -49.95 -2.94 -5.64
CA LEU A 292 -49.06 -2.08 -6.41
C LEU A 292 -48.27 -1.11 -5.50
N THR A 293 -47.05 -0.78 -5.89
CA THR A 293 -46.29 0.32 -5.28
C THR A 293 -46.79 1.67 -5.79
N TYR A 294 -47.14 2.55 -4.86
CA TYR A 294 -47.46 3.95 -5.12
C TYR A 294 -46.36 4.86 -4.56
N TYR A 295 -46.35 6.11 -5.01
CA TYR A 295 -45.41 7.14 -4.60
C TYR A 295 -46.15 8.28 -3.93
N ILE A 296 -45.64 8.72 -2.78
CA ILE A 296 -46.17 9.85 -2.01
C ILE A 296 -45.05 10.85 -1.72
N THR A 297 -45.44 12.08 -1.41
CA THR A 297 -44.51 13.16 -1.04
C THR A 297 -44.81 13.62 0.38
N SER A 298 -43.79 14.08 1.11
CA SER A 298 -43.92 14.46 2.52
C SER A 298 -44.97 15.54 2.79
N ASP A 299 -45.08 16.53 1.89
CA ASP A 299 -46.01 17.66 2.01
C ASP A 299 -47.28 17.50 1.15
N GLY A 300 -47.27 16.62 0.15
CA GLY A 300 -48.37 16.50 -0.81
C GLY A 300 -49.61 15.83 -0.24
N THR A 301 -50.73 15.96 -0.93
CA THR A 301 -52.01 15.31 -0.57
C THR A 301 -52.43 14.23 -1.56
N ARG A 302 -51.51 13.82 -2.44
CA ARG A 302 -51.82 12.85 -3.50
C ARG A 302 -50.78 11.74 -3.59
N TYR A 303 -51.25 10.55 -3.96
CA TYR A 303 -50.41 9.40 -4.27
C TYR A 303 -50.43 9.10 -5.78
N HIS A 304 -49.33 8.54 -6.27
CA HIS A 304 -49.03 8.42 -7.69
C HIS A 304 -48.61 6.99 -8.06
N LYS A 305 -48.99 6.49 -9.25
CA LYS A 305 -48.53 5.17 -9.76
C LYS A 305 -47.10 5.21 -10.33
N GLN A 306 -46.64 6.38 -10.77
CA GLN A 306 -45.33 6.57 -11.39
C GLN A 306 -44.52 7.61 -10.59
N ARG A 307 -43.24 7.31 -10.34
CA ARG A 307 -42.31 8.24 -9.66
C ARG A 307 -42.15 9.54 -10.45
N ASP A 308 -42.07 9.45 -11.77
CA ASP A 308 -41.89 10.59 -12.69
C ASP A 308 -43.20 11.25 -13.14
N CYS A 309 -44.28 11.12 -12.35
CA CYS A 309 -45.55 11.76 -12.68
C CYS A 309 -45.35 13.28 -12.90
N PRO A 310 -45.89 13.89 -13.97
CA PRO A 310 -45.79 15.34 -14.19
C PRO A 310 -46.41 16.21 -13.09
N LYS A 311 -47.24 15.63 -12.21
CA LYS A 311 -47.78 16.33 -11.02
C LYS A 311 -46.82 16.26 -9.81
N ILE A 312 -45.81 15.38 -9.83
CA ILE A 312 -44.70 15.32 -8.86
C ILE A 312 -43.50 16.11 -9.41
N LYS A 313 -43.07 15.79 -10.63
CA LYS A 313 -41.86 16.35 -11.22
C LYS A 313 -42.06 17.82 -11.57
N ARG A 314 -41.20 18.69 -11.02
CA ARG A 314 -41.13 20.10 -11.40
C ARG A 314 -39.98 20.31 -12.38
N THR A 315 -40.25 20.95 -13.52
CA THR A 315 -39.20 21.42 -14.42
C THR A 315 -38.66 22.73 -13.87
N VAL A 316 -37.39 22.72 -13.49
CA VAL A 316 -36.66 23.87 -12.92
C VAL A 316 -35.85 24.52 -14.02
N LEU A 317 -35.92 25.84 -14.10
CA LEU A 317 -35.15 26.68 -15.01
C LEU A 317 -34.25 27.58 -14.17
N GLU A 318 -33.04 27.79 -14.68
CA GLU A 318 -32.05 28.71 -14.14
C GLU A 318 -32.15 30.01 -14.93
N VAL A 319 -32.39 31.11 -14.23
CA VAL A 319 -32.61 32.44 -14.82
C VAL A 319 -31.94 33.49 -13.96
N LYS A 320 -31.57 34.64 -14.55
CA LYS A 320 -31.02 35.76 -13.78
C LYS A 320 -32.13 36.38 -12.94
N LEU A 321 -31.83 36.86 -11.73
CA LEU A 321 -32.80 37.52 -10.85
C LEU A 321 -33.50 38.70 -11.54
N SER A 322 -32.76 39.44 -12.37
CA SER A 322 -33.29 40.54 -13.20
C SER A 322 -34.37 40.08 -14.20
N GLU A 323 -34.29 38.86 -14.72
CA GLU A 323 -35.24 38.27 -15.66
C GLU A 323 -36.52 37.77 -14.97
N VAL A 324 -36.55 37.70 -13.64
CA VAL A 324 -37.69 37.18 -12.86
C VAL A 324 -38.60 38.28 -12.31
N SER A 325 -38.60 39.43 -12.97
CA SER A 325 -39.44 40.58 -12.67
C SER A 325 -40.90 40.17 -12.42
N GLY A 326 -41.40 40.38 -11.20
CA GLY A 326 -42.78 40.09 -10.79
C GLY A 326 -43.01 38.78 -10.03
N ARG A 327 -42.00 37.93 -9.82
CA ARG A 327 -42.10 36.78 -8.89
C ARG A 327 -41.59 37.14 -7.51
N ALA A 328 -42.31 36.72 -6.47
CA ALA A 328 -41.86 36.91 -5.09
C ALA A 328 -40.76 35.90 -4.71
N PRO A 329 -39.86 36.24 -3.76
CA PRO A 329 -38.94 35.27 -3.18
C PRO A 329 -39.69 34.13 -2.50
N CYS A 330 -39.15 32.93 -2.58
CA CYS A 330 -39.62 31.81 -1.79
C CYS A 330 -39.48 32.10 -0.29
N LYS A 331 -40.53 31.85 0.50
CA LYS A 331 -40.49 32.07 1.96
C LYS A 331 -39.42 31.25 2.70
N ARG A 332 -38.96 30.12 2.13
CA ARG A 332 -37.94 29.24 2.74
C ARG A 332 -36.52 29.54 2.29
N CYS A 333 -36.31 29.87 1.00
CA CYS A 333 -34.98 30.02 0.41
C CYS A 333 -34.81 31.27 -0.45
N GLY A 334 -35.68 32.26 -0.27
CA GLY A 334 -35.63 33.53 -1.00
C GLY A 334 -34.94 34.65 -0.23
N ASN A 335 -34.58 34.42 1.04
CA ASN A 335 -33.78 35.34 1.85
C ASN A 335 -32.29 35.22 1.57
#